data_AF-A0A6P4APU6-F1
#
_entry.id   AF-A0A6P4APU6-F1
#
_cell.length_a   1.000
_cell.length_b   1.000
_cell.length_c   1.000
_cell.angle_alpha   90.00
_cell.angle_beta   90.00
_cell.angle_gamma   90.00
#
_symmetry.space_group_name_H-M   'P 1'
#
loop_
_entity.id
_entity.type
_entity.pdbx_description
1 polymer ?
#
loop_
_entity_poly.entity_id
_entity_poly.type
_entity_poly.pdbx_seq_one_letter_code
_entity_poly.pdbx_strand_id
1 'polypeptide(L)'
;MLVCYQWKWKERFRIRMPLSDTAIASKLPGAIPSLPTHKAAKVENLALKKCWKTAEFRVSRNLKWVCNSGSGDDSGSVELDVPFPRDYDELLEQARKATTLALKGEKQLMEIEFPTAGLNSVPGDGEGGIEMTGSMQLIREFCDGFINPEKAARTRIFLPEANEVQFARQSAFEGASFKLDYLTKPSFFEDFGFVEKVKMTDRVKAEDELFLVGYPYFNVNEMLVVEELYKDAVVNTDRKLIIFNGELDRIRSGYYPPFFYPKLAALTKTLFPKMETVYYIHNFKGRNGGTLFRCYPGPWKVLRKVRNRYICLHQQEAMPSLKEVALDILPSA
;
A
#
# COMPACT_ATOMS: atom_id res chain seq x y z
N MET A 1 -1.63 -2.77 27.89
CA MET A 1 -2.67 -3.14 26.90
C MET A 1 -2.09 -3.72 25.59
N LEU A 2 -0.76 -3.82 25.42
CA LEU A 2 -0.11 -4.51 24.28
C LEU A 2 0.15 -6.02 24.51
N VAL A 3 0.10 -6.52 25.75
CA VAL A 3 0.39 -7.93 26.07
C VAL A 3 -0.76 -8.88 25.66
N CYS A 4 -2.00 -8.38 25.53
CA CYS A 4 -3.16 -9.20 25.17
C CYS A 4 -3.18 -9.68 23.71
N TYR A 5 -2.51 -8.99 22.78
CA TYR A 5 -2.54 -9.36 21.36
C TYR A 5 -1.56 -10.50 21.02
N GLN A 6 -0.41 -10.60 21.71
CA GLN A 6 0.52 -11.73 21.54
C GLN A 6 -0.07 -13.07 22.05
N TRP A 7 -0.94 -13.04 23.06
CA TRP A 7 -1.54 -14.26 23.63
C TRP A 7 -2.58 -14.89 22.70
N LYS A 8 -3.47 -14.07 22.11
CA LYS A 8 -4.52 -14.54 21.19
C LYS A 8 -4.00 -15.21 19.92
N TRP A 9 -2.77 -14.89 19.49
CA TRP A 9 -2.13 -15.50 18.33
C TRP A 9 -1.59 -16.91 18.64
N LYS A 10 -1.05 -17.14 19.86
CA LYS A 10 -0.51 -18.46 20.27
C LYS A 10 -1.57 -19.52 20.57
N GLU A 11 -2.76 -19.12 21.03
CA GLU A 11 -3.83 -20.08 21.36
C GLU A 11 -4.58 -20.63 20.14
N ARG A 12 -4.48 -19.99 18.96
CA ARG A 12 -5.11 -20.49 17.72
C ARG A 12 -4.31 -21.54 16.96
N PHE A 13 -3.04 -21.80 17.32
CA PHE A 13 -2.18 -22.78 16.63
C PHE A 13 -2.01 -24.12 17.36
N ARG A 14 -2.76 -24.37 18.43
CA ARG A 14 -2.75 -25.67 19.12
C ARG A 14 -3.87 -26.57 18.59
N ILE A 15 -3.72 -27.08 17.36
CA ILE A 15 -4.56 -28.17 16.87
C ILE A 15 -4.13 -29.45 17.60
N ARG A 16 -4.95 -29.90 18.56
CA ARG A 16 -4.90 -31.28 19.07
C ARG A 16 -5.40 -32.21 17.96
N MET A 17 -4.54 -33.07 17.44
CA MET A 17 -4.97 -34.32 16.80
C MET A 17 -5.48 -35.29 17.87
N PRO A 18 -6.57 -36.02 17.61
CA PRO A 18 -6.66 -37.41 18.01
C PRO A 18 -6.78 -38.32 16.79
N LEU A 19 -6.04 -39.43 16.86
CA LEU A 19 -6.10 -40.58 15.97
C LEU A 19 -7.44 -41.35 16.13
N SER A 20 -7.80 -41.99 15.01
CA SER A 20 -8.81 -43.02 14.69
C SER A 20 -9.44 -43.87 15.80
N ASP A 21 -10.75 -44.20 15.67
CA ASP A 21 -11.21 -45.58 15.35
C ASP A 21 -12.75 -45.72 15.14
N THR A 22 -13.08 -46.55 14.15
CA THR A 22 -14.32 -47.31 13.77
C THR A 22 -15.65 -47.20 14.54
N ALA A 23 -16.80 -47.15 13.82
CA ALA A 23 -17.72 -48.29 13.58
C ALA A 23 -19.11 -47.89 12.98
N ILE A 24 -19.76 -48.89 12.36
CA ILE A 24 -20.96 -48.94 11.50
C ILE A 24 -22.30 -48.85 12.29
N ALA A 25 -23.37 -48.25 11.71
CA ALA A 25 -24.71 -48.88 11.48
C ALA A 25 -25.97 -47.95 11.48
N SER A 26 -26.73 -48.04 10.38
CA SER A 26 -28.21 -48.16 10.23
C SER A 26 -29.26 -47.04 10.47
N LYS A 27 -30.00 -46.74 9.37
CA LYS A 27 -31.47 -46.64 9.15
C LYS A 27 -32.38 -45.57 9.84
N LEU A 28 -32.83 -44.57 9.03
CA LEU A 28 -34.20 -43.97 8.74
C LEU A 28 -35.25 -43.69 9.87
N PRO A 29 -36.35 -42.90 9.65
CA PRO A 29 -36.56 -41.62 8.93
C PRO A 29 -37.56 -40.62 9.65
N GLY A 30 -37.80 -39.43 9.07
CA GLY A 30 -38.97 -38.53 9.34
C GLY A 30 -38.59 -37.20 10.03
N ALA A 31 -39.17 -36.02 9.75
CA ALA A 31 -40.37 -35.63 9.02
C ALA A 31 -40.25 -34.16 8.53
N ILE A 32 -41.07 -33.82 7.53
CA ILE A 32 -41.29 -32.48 6.93
C ILE A 32 -42.26 -31.66 7.81
N PRO A 33 -42.15 -30.32 7.85
CA PRO A 33 -43.36 -29.52 7.60
C PRO A 33 -43.14 -28.30 6.68
N SER A 34 -43.89 -28.33 5.58
CA SER A 34 -44.67 -27.29 4.88
C SER A 34 -44.34 -25.79 4.97
N LEU A 35 -44.29 -25.18 3.77
CA LEU A 35 -44.53 -23.77 3.43
C LEU A 35 -45.84 -23.18 3.99
N PRO A 36 -45.89 -21.83 4.06
CA PRO A 36 -47.04 -21.08 3.59
C PRO A 36 -46.70 -20.09 2.46
N THR A 37 -47.60 -20.05 1.48
CA THR A 37 -47.59 -19.24 0.27
C THR A 37 -48.31 -17.89 0.45
N HIS A 38 -47.82 -16.89 -0.29
CA HIS A 38 -48.45 -15.66 -0.79
C HIS A 38 -48.99 -14.59 0.19
N LYS A 39 -48.50 -13.35 -0.01
CA LYS A 39 -49.31 -12.23 -0.55
C LYS A 39 -48.41 -11.09 -1.05
N ALA A 40 -48.62 -10.73 -2.31
CA ALA A 40 -48.00 -9.58 -2.97
C ALA A 40 -48.60 -8.27 -2.46
N ALA A 41 -47.75 -7.26 -2.22
CA ALA A 41 -48.17 -5.90 -1.90
C ALA A 41 -47.54 -4.89 -2.87
N LYS A 42 -48.34 -4.56 -3.88
CA LYS A 42 -48.59 -3.26 -4.51
C LYS A 42 -47.55 -2.14 -4.31
N VAL A 43 -46.93 -1.76 -5.43
CA VAL A 43 -46.24 -0.49 -5.65
C VAL A 43 -47.28 0.61 -5.82
N GLU A 44 -47.23 1.67 -5.01
CA GLU A 44 -47.97 2.90 -5.22
C GLU A 44 -47.02 4.09 -5.37
N ASN A 45 -47.21 4.78 -6.50
CA ASN A 45 -46.60 6.05 -6.87
C ASN A 45 -47.03 7.15 -5.89
N LEU A 46 -46.08 7.94 -5.39
CA LEU A 46 -46.36 9.28 -4.89
C LEU A 46 -45.46 10.31 -5.58
N ALA A 47 -46.06 10.97 -6.56
CA ALA A 47 -45.61 12.23 -7.11
C ALA A 47 -45.87 13.35 -6.09
N LEU A 48 -44.86 14.16 -5.76
CA LEU A 48 -45.06 15.44 -5.07
C LEU A 48 -44.08 16.51 -5.59
N LYS A 49 -44.63 17.27 -6.54
CA LYS A 49 -44.62 18.73 -6.70
C LYS A 49 -43.30 19.49 -6.53
N LYS A 50 -42.85 20.01 -7.68
CA LYS A 50 -42.00 21.19 -7.87
C LYS A 50 -42.48 22.39 -7.04
N CYS A 51 -41.55 23.06 -6.38
CA CYS A 51 -41.69 24.46 -5.95
C CYS A 51 -40.45 25.22 -6.42
N TRP A 52 -40.65 26.14 -7.37
CA TRP A 52 -39.63 27.10 -7.79
C TRP A 52 -39.51 28.21 -6.74
N LYS A 53 -38.31 28.40 -6.21
CA LYS A 53 -37.88 29.69 -5.66
C LYS A 53 -36.47 29.98 -6.13
N THR A 54 -36.40 30.99 -6.97
CA THR A 54 -35.22 31.73 -7.43
C THR A 54 -34.48 32.32 -6.22
N ALA A 55 -33.20 32.00 -6.10
CA ALA A 55 -32.24 32.76 -5.32
C ALA A 55 -31.03 33.00 -6.22
N GLU A 56 -30.84 34.27 -6.58
CA GLU A 56 -29.71 34.75 -7.37
C GLU A 56 -28.42 34.51 -6.58
N PHE A 57 -27.56 33.64 -7.09
CA PHE A 57 -26.17 33.55 -6.65
C PHE A 57 -25.29 34.08 -7.78
N ARG A 58 -24.62 35.21 -7.51
CA ARG A 58 -23.63 35.81 -8.39
C ARG A 58 -22.52 34.79 -8.66
N VAL A 59 -22.45 34.33 -9.91
CA VAL A 59 -21.37 33.49 -10.42
C VAL A 59 -20.14 34.38 -10.60
N SER A 60 -19.19 34.28 -9.67
CA SER A 60 -17.82 34.73 -9.92
C SER A 60 -17.18 33.80 -10.93
N ARG A 61 -17.01 34.31 -12.15
CA ARG A 61 -16.30 33.66 -13.25
C ARG A 61 -14.81 33.60 -12.89
N ASN A 62 -14.28 32.39 -12.72
CA ASN A 62 -12.91 31.99 -13.08
C ASN A 62 -12.71 30.50 -12.78
N LEU A 63 -13.36 29.64 -13.56
CA LEU A 63 -12.99 28.22 -13.66
C LEU A 63 -12.54 28.00 -15.10
N LYS A 64 -11.22 27.91 -15.28
CA LYS A 64 -10.61 27.60 -16.57
C LYS A 64 -10.83 26.10 -16.82
N TRP A 65 -11.86 25.81 -17.61
CA TRP A 65 -12.15 24.46 -18.08
C TRP A 65 -11.10 24.06 -19.11
N VAL A 66 -10.25 23.08 -18.82
CA VAL A 66 -9.39 22.46 -19.82
C VAL A 66 -10.00 21.10 -20.14
N CYS A 67 -10.72 21.03 -21.26
CA CYS A 67 -11.08 19.77 -21.90
C CYS A 67 -10.22 19.67 -23.16
N ASN A 68 -9.17 18.86 -23.13
CA ASN A 68 -8.51 18.44 -24.37
C ASN A 68 -9.09 17.09 -24.79
N SER A 69 -9.95 17.14 -25.80
CA SER A 69 -10.16 16.03 -26.72
C SER A 69 -9.28 16.33 -27.94
N GLY A 70 -8.27 15.49 -28.16
CA GLY A 70 -7.31 15.64 -29.23
C GLY A 70 -6.93 14.27 -29.78
N SER A 71 -7.38 14.03 -31.00
CA SER A 71 -7.04 12.88 -31.84
C SER A 71 -5.70 13.13 -32.52
N GLY A 72 -4.77 12.15 -32.44
CA GLY A 72 -3.64 11.95 -33.36
C GLY A 72 -2.42 12.85 -33.17
N ASP A 73 -1.37 12.33 -32.53
CA ASP A 73 -0.10 11.97 -33.20
C ASP A 73 0.90 11.38 -32.21
N ASP A 74 1.52 10.27 -32.63
CA ASP A 74 2.43 9.43 -31.88
C ASP A 74 3.83 10.04 -31.83
N SER A 75 4.11 10.86 -30.81
CA SER A 75 5.46 11.12 -30.31
C SER A 75 5.46 11.69 -28.89
N GLY A 76 5.61 10.80 -27.90
CA GLY A 76 6.29 11.09 -26.63
C GLY A 76 5.71 12.16 -25.69
N SER A 77 4.40 12.40 -25.67
CA SER A 77 3.80 13.17 -24.56
C SER A 77 3.81 12.32 -23.30
N VAL A 78 4.73 12.60 -22.38
CA VAL A 78 4.65 12.06 -21.01
C VAL A 78 3.29 12.49 -20.46
N GLU A 79 2.42 11.52 -20.15
CA GLU A 79 1.08 11.77 -19.64
C GLU A 79 1.20 12.35 -18.22
N LEU A 80 1.43 13.66 -18.12
CA LEU A 80 1.61 14.38 -16.84
C LEU A 80 0.31 14.41 -16.02
N ASP A 81 -0.83 14.12 -16.64
CA ASP A 81 -2.15 14.12 -16.01
C ASP A 81 -2.75 12.73 -15.89
N VAL A 82 -2.07 11.85 -15.15
CA VAL A 82 -2.61 10.51 -14.82
C VAL A 82 -3.86 10.66 -13.93
N PRO A 83 -4.99 10.01 -14.29
CA PRO A 83 -6.21 10.03 -13.47
C PRO A 83 -6.09 9.12 -12.25
N PHE A 84 -6.94 9.35 -11.25
CA PHE A 84 -7.05 8.44 -10.10
C PHE A 84 -7.55 7.05 -10.57
N PRO A 85 -6.94 5.93 -10.14
CA PRO A 85 -7.27 4.60 -10.63
C PRO A 85 -8.69 4.18 -10.24
N ARG A 86 -9.34 3.39 -11.11
CA ARG A 86 -10.69 2.85 -10.86
C ARG A 86 -10.66 1.60 -9.98
N ASP A 87 -9.62 0.80 -10.09
CA ASP A 87 -9.41 -0.47 -9.41
C ASP A 87 -7.90 -0.74 -9.18
N TYR A 88 -7.58 -1.87 -8.56
CA TYR A 88 -6.19 -2.26 -8.28
C TYR A 88 -5.41 -2.64 -9.55
N ASP A 89 -6.07 -3.14 -10.59
CA ASP A 89 -5.41 -3.48 -11.85
C ASP A 89 -4.85 -2.22 -12.51
N GLU A 90 -5.68 -1.17 -12.63
CA GLU A 90 -5.27 0.13 -13.15
C GLU A 90 -4.23 0.79 -12.24
N LEU A 91 -4.39 0.69 -10.92
CA LEU A 91 -3.40 1.19 -9.95
C LEU A 91 -2.03 0.55 -10.18
N LEU A 92 -1.97 -0.77 -10.28
CA LEU A 92 -0.72 -1.50 -10.45
C LEU A 92 -0.09 -1.21 -11.81
N GLU A 93 -0.90 -1.03 -12.86
CA GLU A 93 -0.41 -0.60 -14.18
C GLU A 93 0.21 0.81 -14.12
N GLN A 94 -0.48 1.76 -13.49
CA GLN A 94 0.04 3.12 -13.29
C GLN A 94 1.34 3.11 -12.48
N ALA A 95 1.37 2.37 -11.37
CA ALA A 95 2.57 2.22 -10.54
C ALA A 95 3.75 1.66 -11.35
N ARG A 96 3.53 0.60 -12.14
CA ARG A 96 4.57 -0.01 -13.00
C ARG A 96 5.11 0.96 -14.04
N LYS A 97 4.23 1.71 -14.71
CA LYS A 97 4.62 2.75 -15.67
C LYS A 97 5.45 3.83 -14.98
N ALA A 98 4.99 4.32 -13.82
CA ALA A 98 5.69 5.32 -13.03
C ALA A 98 7.08 4.83 -12.60
N THR A 99 7.20 3.58 -12.12
CA THR A 99 8.50 2.99 -11.73
C THR A 99 9.43 2.85 -12.94
N THR A 100 8.90 2.44 -14.09
CA THR A 100 9.69 2.35 -15.33
C THR A 100 10.24 3.72 -15.74
N LEU A 101 9.43 4.77 -15.64
CA LEU A 101 9.86 6.14 -15.92
C LEU A 101 10.89 6.63 -14.89
N ALA A 102 10.70 6.34 -13.60
CA ALA A 102 11.65 6.68 -12.56
C ALA A 102 13.01 5.98 -12.76
N LEU A 103 13.00 4.69 -13.15
CA LEU A 103 14.21 3.95 -13.50
C LEU A 103 14.93 4.54 -14.71
N LYS A 104 14.18 4.96 -15.75
CA LYS A 104 14.74 5.67 -16.92
C LYS A 104 15.33 7.03 -16.52
N GLY A 105 14.75 7.69 -15.52
CA GLY A 105 15.27 8.91 -14.91
C GLY A 105 16.36 8.66 -13.85
N GLU A 106 16.98 7.48 -13.86
CA GLU A 106 18.08 7.06 -12.98
C GLU A 106 17.78 7.16 -11.47
N LYS A 107 16.50 7.11 -11.09
CA LYS A 107 16.10 7.12 -9.69
C LYS A 107 16.49 5.80 -9.03
N GLN A 108 17.29 5.91 -7.97
CA GLN A 108 17.89 4.75 -7.32
C GLN A 108 17.05 4.21 -6.16
N LEU A 109 16.46 5.12 -5.39
CA LEU A 109 15.66 4.84 -4.19
C LEU A 109 14.24 5.33 -4.43
N MET A 110 13.27 4.42 -4.35
CA MET A 110 11.88 4.69 -4.73
C MET A 110 10.90 4.25 -3.65
N GLU A 111 9.80 4.97 -3.54
CA GLU A 111 8.67 4.67 -2.67
C GLU A 111 7.40 4.44 -3.50
N ILE A 112 6.68 3.38 -3.15
CA ILE A 112 5.33 3.08 -3.62
C ILE A 112 4.47 2.88 -2.38
N GLU A 113 3.39 3.66 -2.25
CA GLU A 113 2.50 3.61 -1.09
C GLU A 113 1.05 3.74 -1.56
N PHE A 114 0.18 2.82 -1.17
CA PHE A 114 -1.25 2.92 -1.44
C PHE A 114 -2.06 2.02 -0.48
N PRO A 115 -3.35 2.33 -0.25
CA PRO A 115 -4.17 1.55 0.66
C PRO A 115 -4.35 0.11 0.17
N THR A 116 -4.31 -0.86 1.09
CA THR A 116 -4.48 -2.29 0.78
C THR A 116 -5.85 -2.83 1.17
N ALA A 117 -6.59 -2.14 2.03
CA ALA A 117 -7.95 -2.50 2.44
C ALA A 117 -9.05 -1.96 1.49
N GLY A 118 -8.66 -1.48 0.31
CA GLY A 118 -9.55 -0.89 -0.72
C GLY A 118 -9.12 0.52 -1.12
N LEU A 119 -9.33 0.91 -2.39
CA LEU A 119 -8.91 2.22 -2.91
C LEU A 119 -9.47 3.44 -2.17
N ASN A 120 -10.61 3.30 -1.49
CA ASN A 120 -11.23 4.36 -0.70
C ASN A 120 -10.98 4.21 0.81
N SER A 121 -10.24 3.18 1.24
CA SER A 121 -9.93 2.98 2.66
C SER A 121 -8.90 4.01 3.10
N VAL A 122 -8.96 4.41 4.35
CA VAL A 122 -7.92 5.26 4.94
C VAL A 122 -7.00 4.43 5.82
N PRO A 123 -5.82 4.95 6.19
CA PRO A 123 -4.93 4.23 7.11
C PRO A 123 -5.65 3.82 8.40
N GLY A 124 -5.53 2.55 8.76
CA GLY A 124 -6.17 1.95 9.93
C GLY A 124 -7.61 1.45 9.73
N ASP A 125 -8.15 1.50 8.50
CA ASP A 125 -9.40 0.81 8.17
C ASP A 125 -9.22 -0.71 8.05
N GLY A 126 -8.02 -1.17 7.67
CA GLY A 126 -7.69 -2.58 7.64
C GLY A 126 -7.25 -3.09 9.01
N GLU A 127 -7.37 -4.41 9.20
CA GLU A 127 -6.66 -5.09 10.28
C GLU A 127 -5.21 -5.31 9.84
N GLY A 128 -4.23 -4.98 10.69
CA GLY A 128 -2.81 -5.00 10.29
C GLY A 128 -2.34 -6.31 9.64
N GLY A 129 -2.83 -7.47 10.09
CA GLY A 129 -2.50 -8.76 9.46
C GLY A 129 -3.08 -8.95 8.05
N ILE A 130 -4.25 -8.36 7.78
CA ILE A 130 -4.87 -8.36 6.45
C ILE A 130 -4.12 -7.41 5.52
N GLU A 131 -3.70 -6.25 6.03
CA GLU A 131 -2.94 -5.26 5.25
C GLU A 131 -1.55 -5.78 4.82
N MET A 132 -0.88 -6.54 5.69
CA MET A 132 0.40 -7.19 5.38
C MET A 132 0.24 -8.28 4.33
N THR A 133 -0.77 -9.16 4.48
CA THR A 133 -1.06 -10.21 3.50
C THR A 133 -1.49 -9.62 2.15
N GLY A 134 -2.30 -8.57 2.16
CA GLY A 134 -2.70 -7.84 0.95
C GLY A 134 -1.51 -7.16 0.28
N SER A 135 -0.63 -6.51 1.05
CA SER A 135 0.61 -5.93 0.51
C SER A 135 1.48 -6.98 -0.16
N MET A 136 1.61 -8.18 0.43
CA MET A 136 2.37 -9.27 -0.14
C MET A 136 1.82 -9.72 -1.51
N GLN A 137 0.49 -9.84 -1.64
CA GLN A 137 -0.17 -10.18 -2.91
C GLN A 137 0.04 -9.07 -3.95
N LEU A 138 -0.14 -7.82 -3.57
CA LEU A 138 0.04 -6.66 -4.45
C LEU A 138 1.49 -6.52 -4.93
N ILE A 139 2.47 -6.80 -4.06
CA ILE A 139 3.89 -6.85 -4.45
C ILE A 139 4.10 -7.95 -5.49
N ARG A 140 3.49 -9.14 -5.31
CA ARG A 140 3.62 -10.22 -6.29
C ARG A 140 3.07 -9.80 -7.66
N GLU A 141 1.84 -9.27 -7.69
CA GLU A 141 1.18 -8.84 -8.93
C GLU A 141 1.93 -7.68 -9.61
N PHE A 142 2.45 -6.74 -8.81
CA PHE A 142 3.35 -5.70 -9.30
C PHE A 142 4.59 -6.31 -9.97
N CYS A 143 5.27 -7.24 -9.29
CA CYS A 143 6.48 -7.88 -9.77
C CYS A 143 6.26 -8.70 -11.06
N ASP A 144 5.18 -9.47 -11.15
CA ASP A 144 4.88 -10.30 -12.34
C ASP A 144 4.72 -9.46 -13.61
N GLY A 145 4.16 -8.26 -13.46
CA GLY A 145 3.95 -7.35 -14.58
C GLY A 145 5.09 -6.35 -14.82
N PHE A 146 6.03 -6.24 -13.89
CA PHE A 146 7.13 -5.25 -13.92
C PHE A 146 8.47 -5.88 -14.26
N ILE A 147 8.73 -7.08 -13.74
CA ILE A 147 10.03 -7.72 -13.78
C ILE A 147 10.02 -8.80 -14.84
N ASN A 148 10.85 -8.62 -15.86
CA ASN A 148 11.06 -9.64 -16.87
C ASN A 148 11.56 -10.96 -16.24
N PRO A 149 11.15 -12.14 -16.72
CA PRO A 149 11.58 -13.43 -16.17
C PRO A 149 13.10 -13.58 -16.04
N GLU A 150 13.87 -13.03 -16.98
CA GLU A 150 15.34 -13.03 -16.95
C GLU A 150 15.93 -12.23 -15.78
N LYS A 151 15.22 -11.17 -15.35
CA LYS A 151 15.59 -10.31 -14.21
C LYS A 151 15.00 -10.77 -12.90
N ALA A 152 14.04 -11.71 -12.90
CA ALA A 152 13.43 -12.24 -11.69
C ALA A 152 14.48 -12.89 -10.78
N ALA A 153 15.42 -13.64 -11.35
CA ALA A 153 16.54 -14.26 -10.60
C ALA A 153 17.58 -13.23 -10.08
N ARG A 154 17.56 -12.00 -10.60
CA ARG A 154 18.40 -10.88 -10.17
C ARG A 154 17.65 -9.88 -9.29
N THR A 155 16.38 -10.16 -8.99
CA THR A 155 15.58 -9.36 -8.06
C THR A 155 15.46 -10.08 -6.74
N ARG A 156 15.74 -9.36 -5.65
CA ARG A 156 15.56 -9.85 -4.29
C ARG A 156 14.49 -9.05 -3.57
N ILE A 157 13.52 -9.76 -3.01
CA ILE A 157 12.43 -9.21 -2.23
C ILE A 157 12.70 -9.49 -0.75
N PHE A 158 12.78 -8.43 0.04
CA PHE A 158 12.91 -8.49 1.48
C PHE A 158 11.53 -8.31 2.13
N LEU A 159 11.13 -9.28 2.93
CA LEU A 159 9.97 -9.17 3.81
C LEU A 159 10.42 -8.80 5.24
N PRO A 160 9.53 -8.33 6.13
CA PRO A 160 9.92 -7.96 7.47
C PRO A 160 10.62 -9.09 8.22
N GLU A 161 10.00 -10.27 8.32
CA GLU A 161 10.53 -11.39 9.12
C GLU A 161 10.70 -12.72 8.37
N ALA A 162 11.53 -13.61 8.94
CA ALA A 162 11.79 -14.93 8.39
C ALA A 162 10.54 -15.82 8.26
N ASN A 163 9.59 -15.73 9.20
CA ASN A 163 8.34 -16.49 9.16
C ASN A 163 7.47 -16.05 7.97
N GLU A 164 7.48 -14.76 7.64
CA GLU A 164 6.75 -14.24 6.49
C GLU A 164 7.36 -14.69 5.17
N VAL A 165 8.69 -14.85 5.10
CA VAL A 165 9.34 -15.45 3.93
C VAL A 165 8.90 -16.89 3.74
N GLN A 166 8.80 -17.67 4.81
CA GLN A 166 8.30 -19.05 4.71
C GLN A 166 6.84 -19.08 4.22
N PHE A 167 5.99 -18.24 4.80
CA PHE A 167 4.60 -18.11 4.38
C PHE A 167 4.48 -17.65 2.91
N ALA A 168 5.23 -16.63 2.52
CA ALA A 168 5.23 -16.09 1.16
C ALA A 168 5.62 -17.14 0.12
N ARG A 169 6.65 -17.94 0.40
CA ARG A 169 7.10 -19.04 -0.48
C ARG A 169 6.03 -20.11 -0.67
N GLN A 170 5.18 -20.34 0.32
CA GLN A 170 4.10 -21.33 0.31
C GLN A 170 2.76 -20.75 -0.17
N SER A 171 2.71 -19.45 -0.47
CA SER A 171 1.46 -18.75 -0.83
C SER A 171 1.69 -17.84 -2.04
N ALA A 172 1.75 -16.52 -1.84
CA ALA A 172 1.79 -15.52 -2.92
C ALA A 172 2.96 -15.71 -3.91
N PHE A 173 4.09 -16.25 -3.45
CA PHE A 173 5.29 -16.46 -4.25
C PHE A 173 5.53 -17.92 -4.62
N GLU A 174 4.54 -18.80 -4.45
CA GLU A 174 4.64 -20.16 -4.94
C GLU A 174 4.87 -20.16 -6.46
N GLY A 175 5.83 -20.98 -6.92
CA GLY A 175 6.22 -21.07 -8.33
C GLY A 175 6.97 -19.86 -8.90
N ALA A 176 7.21 -18.80 -8.11
CA ALA A 176 7.98 -17.64 -8.58
C ALA A 176 9.49 -17.90 -8.56
N SER A 177 10.22 -17.31 -9.52
CA SER A 177 11.69 -17.35 -9.56
C SER A 177 12.35 -16.23 -8.74
N PHE A 178 11.58 -15.41 -8.02
CA PHE A 178 12.10 -14.31 -7.21
C PHE A 178 12.90 -14.83 -6.01
N LYS A 179 14.00 -14.15 -5.68
CA LYS A 179 14.76 -14.41 -4.45
C LYS A 179 14.03 -13.76 -3.27
N LEU A 180 13.57 -14.56 -2.31
CA LEU A 180 12.95 -14.05 -1.08
C LEU A 180 13.91 -14.11 0.11
N ASP A 181 14.03 -13.00 0.82
CA ASP A 181 14.83 -12.83 2.03
C ASP A 181 14.07 -11.95 3.04
N TYR A 182 14.64 -11.68 4.20
CA TYR A 182 13.98 -10.93 5.28
C TYR A 182 14.88 -9.89 5.94
N LEU A 183 14.28 -8.86 6.54
CA LEU A 183 15.00 -7.77 7.20
C LEU A 183 15.48 -8.17 8.61
N THR A 184 14.59 -8.73 9.43
CA THR A 184 14.86 -9.04 10.85
C THR A 184 14.63 -10.52 11.14
N LYS A 185 15.49 -11.14 11.97
CA LYS A 185 15.17 -12.46 12.53
C LYS A 185 14.22 -12.24 13.70
N PRO A 186 13.14 -13.02 13.85
CA PRO A 186 12.42 -13.05 15.11
C PRO A 186 13.30 -13.74 16.15
N SER A 187 14.09 -12.98 16.90
CA SER A 187 14.94 -13.54 17.95
C SER A 187 14.25 -13.37 19.30
N PHE A 188 13.74 -14.48 19.84
CA PHE A 188 13.26 -14.59 21.23
C PHE A 188 14.35 -14.24 22.28
N PHE A 189 15.59 -14.01 21.85
CA PHE A 189 16.76 -13.59 22.64
C PHE A 189 17.20 -12.13 22.38
N GLU A 190 16.58 -11.41 21.44
CA GLU A 190 16.91 -9.98 21.21
C GLU A 190 16.47 -9.07 22.37
N ASP A 191 15.49 -9.52 23.17
CA ASP A 191 15.15 -8.89 24.45
C ASP A 191 16.24 -9.08 25.54
N PHE A 192 17.28 -9.91 25.29
CA PHE A 192 18.34 -10.24 26.25
C PHE A 192 19.77 -9.90 25.79
N GLY A 193 19.96 -9.15 24.70
CA GLY A 193 21.24 -8.48 24.42
C GLY A 193 22.38 -9.34 23.86
N PHE A 194 22.12 -10.56 23.37
CA PHE A 194 23.09 -11.34 22.60
C PHE A 194 22.71 -11.33 21.12
N VAL A 195 23.44 -10.57 20.29
CA VAL A 195 23.11 -10.37 18.87
C VAL A 195 24.15 -11.04 17.99
N GLU A 196 23.75 -12.12 17.31
CA GLU A 196 24.41 -12.54 16.08
C GLU A 196 23.87 -11.63 14.96
N LYS A 197 24.47 -10.45 14.82
CA LYS A 197 23.98 -9.41 13.88
C LYS A 197 24.33 -9.84 12.46
N VAL A 198 23.42 -10.56 11.80
CA VAL A 198 23.56 -10.89 10.36
C VAL A 198 23.54 -9.58 9.57
N LYS A 199 24.65 -9.24 8.92
CA LYS A 199 24.76 -8.01 8.14
C LYS A 199 23.99 -8.16 6.83
N MET A 200 23.46 -7.05 6.30
CA MET A 200 22.79 -7.07 4.98
C MET A 200 23.75 -7.47 3.85
N THR A 201 25.04 -7.15 3.99
CA THR A 201 26.11 -7.57 3.06
C THR A 201 26.20 -9.09 2.88
N ASP A 202 25.84 -9.87 3.90
CA ASP A 202 25.95 -11.33 3.86
C ASP A 202 24.75 -11.97 3.13
N ARG A 203 23.67 -11.21 2.95
CA ARG A 203 22.42 -11.65 2.32
C ARG A 203 22.32 -11.25 0.87
N VAL A 204 22.85 -10.06 0.54
CA VAL A 204 22.90 -9.55 -0.82
C VAL A 204 24.00 -10.24 -1.60
N LYS A 205 23.71 -10.62 -2.84
CA LYS A 205 24.68 -11.24 -3.75
C LYS A 205 25.14 -10.25 -4.81
N ALA A 206 26.29 -10.53 -5.43
CA ALA A 206 26.88 -9.67 -6.46
C ALA A 206 25.94 -9.45 -7.65
N GLU A 207 25.24 -10.51 -8.05
CA GLU A 207 24.33 -10.53 -9.20
C GLU A 207 22.94 -9.92 -8.95
N ASP A 208 22.64 -9.49 -7.72
CA ASP A 208 21.38 -8.81 -7.44
C ASP A 208 21.41 -7.38 -8.03
N GLU A 209 20.38 -7.02 -8.79
CA GLU A 209 20.26 -5.74 -9.50
C GLU A 209 19.15 -4.85 -8.92
N LEU A 210 18.06 -5.47 -8.44
CA LEU A 210 16.91 -4.79 -7.87
C LEU A 210 16.57 -5.38 -6.50
N PHE A 211 16.37 -4.49 -5.53
CA PHE A 211 15.84 -4.81 -4.22
C PHE A 211 14.43 -4.24 -4.09
N LEU A 212 13.50 -5.07 -3.63
CA LEU A 212 12.17 -4.62 -3.23
C LEU A 212 11.99 -4.96 -1.76
N VAL A 213 11.61 -3.97 -0.95
CA VAL A 213 11.33 -4.16 0.47
C VAL A 213 9.84 -4.02 0.68
N GLY A 214 9.20 -5.10 1.13
CA GLY A 214 7.77 -5.12 1.44
C GLY A 214 7.51 -4.64 2.86
N TYR A 215 6.65 -3.63 2.97
CA TYR A 215 5.96 -3.20 4.19
C TYR A 215 6.78 -3.19 5.50
N PRO A 216 7.94 -2.50 5.55
CA PRO A 216 8.82 -2.45 6.73
C PRO A 216 8.31 -1.50 7.84
N TYR A 217 7.08 -1.69 8.33
CA TYR A 217 6.43 -0.80 9.30
C TYR A 217 6.02 -1.46 10.62
N PHE A 218 6.12 -2.79 10.74
CA PHE A 218 5.65 -3.49 11.94
C PHE A 218 6.62 -3.26 13.12
N ASN A 219 7.92 -3.36 12.85
CA ASN A 219 8.98 -3.09 13.80
C ASN A 219 9.85 -1.92 13.33
N VAL A 220 10.13 -0.98 14.24
CA VAL A 220 11.01 0.16 13.98
C VAL A 220 12.41 -0.24 13.49
N ASN A 221 12.89 -1.42 13.89
CA ASN A 221 14.19 -1.93 13.46
C ASN A 221 14.21 -2.29 11.96
N GLU A 222 13.08 -2.64 11.35
CA GLU A 222 12.99 -2.97 9.93
C GLU A 222 13.48 -1.80 9.08
N MET A 223 12.97 -0.60 9.32
CA MET A 223 13.37 0.60 8.59
C MET A 223 14.86 0.94 8.78
N LEU A 224 15.43 0.64 9.96
CA LEU A 224 16.87 0.83 10.21
C LEU A 224 17.71 -0.16 9.38
N VAL A 225 17.23 -1.39 9.22
CA VAL A 225 17.86 -2.39 8.35
C VAL A 225 17.73 -1.99 6.88
N VAL A 226 16.63 -1.35 6.47
CA VAL A 226 16.50 -0.79 5.11
C VAL A 226 17.53 0.31 4.86
N GLU A 227 17.81 1.17 5.85
CA GLU A 227 18.88 2.16 5.73
C GLU A 227 20.26 1.49 5.60
N GLU A 228 20.52 0.41 6.35
CA GLU A 228 21.74 -0.41 6.24
C GLU A 228 21.86 -1.03 4.84
N LEU A 229 20.80 -1.67 4.34
CA LEU A 229 20.73 -2.21 2.98
C LEU A 229 21.04 -1.14 1.92
N TYR A 230 20.44 0.05 2.03
CA TYR A 230 20.69 1.13 1.10
C TYR A 230 22.16 1.58 1.12
N LYS A 231 22.76 1.72 2.30
CA LYS A 231 24.16 2.16 2.46
C LYS A 231 25.17 1.11 1.99
N ASP A 232 24.87 -0.16 2.19
CA ASP A 232 25.85 -1.23 1.95
C ASP A 232 25.75 -1.82 0.55
N ALA A 233 24.54 -1.87 -0.02
CA ALA A 233 24.29 -2.60 -1.26
C ALA A 233 23.80 -1.74 -2.43
N VAL A 234 23.36 -0.50 -2.17
CA VAL A 234 22.69 0.34 -3.18
C VAL A 234 23.54 1.55 -3.51
N VAL A 235 23.79 2.43 -2.54
CA VAL A 235 24.53 3.68 -2.79
C VAL A 235 25.89 3.40 -3.44
N ASN A 236 26.27 4.23 -4.41
CA ASN A 236 27.49 4.08 -5.23
C ASN A 236 27.52 2.83 -6.13
N THR A 237 26.37 2.21 -6.41
CA THR A 237 26.21 1.13 -7.40
C THR A 237 25.08 1.45 -8.38
N ASP A 238 24.92 0.64 -9.42
CA ASP A 238 23.78 0.75 -10.33
C ASP A 238 22.51 0.06 -9.82
N ARG A 239 22.56 -0.58 -8.66
CA ARG A 239 21.43 -1.32 -8.07
C ARG A 239 20.33 -0.37 -7.63
N LYS A 240 19.10 -0.87 -7.61
CA LYS A 240 17.89 -0.08 -7.32
C LYS A 240 17.17 -0.62 -6.10
N LEU A 241 16.52 0.25 -5.32
CA LEU A 241 15.77 -0.11 -4.12
C LEU A 241 14.37 0.51 -4.17
N ILE A 242 13.35 -0.33 -4.08
CA ILE A 242 11.93 0.07 -3.99
C ILE A 242 11.42 -0.32 -2.61
N ILE A 243 10.82 0.63 -1.89
CA ILE A 243 10.06 0.35 -0.67
C ILE A 243 8.58 0.38 -1.03
N PHE A 244 7.86 -0.68 -0.66
CA PHE A 244 6.46 -0.88 -1.00
C PHE A 244 5.60 -0.89 0.27
N ASN A 245 4.60 -0.02 0.36
CA ASN A 245 3.69 0.13 1.50
C ASN A 245 4.40 0.21 2.86
N GLY A 246 5.36 1.12 2.98
CA GLY A 246 6.24 1.21 4.15
C GLY A 246 5.71 2.07 5.30
N GLU A 247 4.51 2.67 5.20
CA GLU A 247 3.95 3.60 6.19
C GLU A 247 4.93 4.70 6.62
N LEU A 248 5.76 5.19 5.70
CA LEU A 248 6.86 6.12 6.01
C LEU A 248 6.36 7.42 6.63
N ASP A 249 5.10 7.79 6.39
CA ASP A 249 4.48 8.97 6.96
C ASP A 249 4.34 8.93 8.48
N ARG A 250 4.32 7.75 9.12
CA ARG A 250 4.40 7.66 10.58
C ARG A 250 5.72 8.24 11.08
N ILE A 251 6.81 7.95 10.39
CA ILE A 251 8.13 8.49 10.74
C ILE A 251 8.22 9.98 10.35
N ARG A 252 7.76 10.36 9.14
CA ARG A 252 7.78 11.77 8.67
C ARG A 252 6.95 12.71 9.53
N SER A 253 5.80 12.25 10.04
CA SER A 253 4.90 13.03 10.90
C SER A 253 5.38 13.17 12.34
N GLY A 254 6.46 12.47 12.72
CA GLY A 254 6.98 12.49 14.09
C GLY A 254 6.18 11.63 15.07
N TYR A 255 5.47 10.60 14.59
CA TYR A 255 4.78 9.62 15.45
C TYR A 255 5.71 9.01 16.49
N TYR A 256 6.97 8.76 16.11
CA TYR A 256 8.03 8.29 16.99
C TYR A 256 8.81 9.49 17.55
N PRO A 257 8.71 9.80 18.86
CA PRO A 257 9.40 10.95 19.43
C PRO A 257 10.92 10.81 19.29
N PRO A 258 11.64 11.83 18.75
CA PRO A 258 13.07 11.74 18.48
C PRO A 258 13.94 11.43 19.70
N PHE A 259 13.50 11.81 20.90
CA PHE A 259 14.23 11.52 22.15
C PHE A 259 14.33 10.01 22.43
N PHE A 260 13.26 9.26 22.13
CA PHE A 260 13.23 7.80 22.33
C PHE A 260 13.72 7.02 21.10
N TYR A 261 13.54 7.59 19.90
CA TYR A 261 13.89 6.93 18.63
C TYR A 261 14.81 7.81 17.77
N PRO A 262 16.01 8.18 18.24
CA PRO A 262 16.90 9.12 17.54
C PRO A 262 17.36 8.59 16.18
N LYS A 263 17.55 7.27 16.05
CA LYS A 263 17.92 6.63 14.78
C LYS A 263 16.82 6.75 13.72
N LEU A 264 15.56 6.54 14.10
CA LEU A 264 14.42 6.74 13.18
C LEU A 264 14.27 8.21 12.81
N ALA A 265 14.38 9.11 13.78
CA ALA A 265 14.31 10.54 13.52
C ALA A 265 15.41 10.99 12.53
N ALA A 266 16.61 10.38 12.60
CA ALA A 266 17.68 10.66 11.65
C ALA A 266 17.30 10.31 10.19
N LEU A 267 16.48 9.28 9.96
CA LEU A 267 16.04 8.87 8.61
C LEU A 267 15.34 9.97 7.82
N THR A 268 14.58 10.82 8.52
CA THR A 268 13.90 11.98 7.91
C THR A 268 14.89 13.01 7.33
N LYS A 269 16.15 12.97 7.78
CA LYS A 269 17.23 13.84 7.32
C LYS A 269 18.24 13.12 6.41
N THR A 270 18.31 11.79 6.47
CA THR A 270 19.32 11.00 5.75
C THR A 270 18.76 10.24 4.55
N LEU A 271 17.83 9.30 4.78
CA LEU A 271 17.34 8.36 3.79
C LEU A 271 16.17 8.94 2.99
N PHE A 272 15.16 9.47 3.67
CA PHE A 272 13.91 9.89 3.03
C PHE A 272 14.09 11.05 2.03
N PRO A 273 14.96 12.05 2.26
CA PRO A 273 15.19 13.10 1.25
C PRO A 273 15.80 12.60 -0.06
N LYS A 274 16.38 11.39 -0.08
CA LYS A 274 16.98 10.77 -1.28
C LYS A 274 15.99 9.90 -2.05
N MET A 275 14.80 9.69 -1.49
CA MET A 275 13.79 8.79 -2.02
C MET A 275 12.87 9.54 -2.97
N GLU A 276 12.62 8.95 -4.14
CA GLU A 276 11.61 9.44 -5.08
C GLU A 276 10.29 8.72 -4.81
N THR A 277 9.23 9.47 -4.50
CA THR A 277 7.91 8.88 -4.38
C THR A 277 7.32 8.67 -5.77
N VAL A 278 7.33 7.42 -6.21
CA VAL A 278 6.97 7.04 -7.57
C VAL A 278 5.45 6.92 -7.74
N TYR A 279 4.79 6.34 -6.76
CA TYR A 279 3.34 6.18 -6.77
C TYR A 279 2.80 6.27 -5.34
N TYR A 280 1.79 7.11 -5.13
CA TYR A 280 1.30 7.40 -3.79
C TYR A 280 -0.19 7.66 -3.76
N ILE A 281 -0.91 6.99 -2.86
CA ILE A 281 -2.30 7.26 -2.53
C ILE A 281 -2.46 7.31 -1.01
N HIS A 282 -2.94 8.43 -0.49
CA HIS A 282 -3.34 8.57 0.91
C HIS A 282 -4.71 9.22 1.02
N ASN A 283 -5.65 8.50 1.62
CA ASN A 283 -7.03 8.97 1.78
C ASN A 283 -7.23 9.63 3.15
N PHE A 284 -7.96 10.75 3.15
CA PHE A 284 -8.32 11.52 4.34
C PHE A 284 -9.81 11.34 4.65
N LYS A 285 -10.13 11.03 5.90
CA LYS A 285 -11.51 10.99 6.41
C LYS A 285 -12.03 12.38 6.79
N GLY A 286 -13.35 12.45 6.93
CA GLY A 286 -14.05 13.59 7.51
C GLY A 286 -14.96 14.29 6.51
N ARG A 287 -15.64 15.35 6.99
CA ARG A 287 -16.60 16.13 6.20
C ARG A 287 -15.98 16.68 4.90
N ASN A 288 -14.72 17.08 4.97
CA ASN A 288 -13.94 17.62 3.86
C ASN A 288 -12.90 16.63 3.33
N GLY A 289 -13.14 15.32 3.49
CA GLY A 289 -12.23 14.27 3.07
C GLY A 289 -11.80 14.37 1.60
N GLY A 290 -10.70 13.69 1.28
CA GLY A 290 -10.08 13.72 -0.03
C GLY A 290 -8.92 12.74 -0.11
N THR A 291 -8.12 12.86 -1.15
CA THR A 291 -7.01 11.94 -1.43
C THR A 291 -5.79 12.71 -1.88
N LEU A 292 -4.66 12.51 -1.20
CA LEU A 292 -3.36 12.92 -1.73
C LEU A 292 -2.88 11.85 -2.70
N PHE A 293 -2.60 12.25 -3.93
CA PHE A 293 -2.24 11.36 -5.03
C PHE A 293 -0.97 11.83 -5.72
N ARG A 294 -0.09 10.90 -6.07
CA ARG A 294 1.09 11.12 -6.92
C ARG A 294 1.26 9.93 -7.87
N CYS A 295 1.55 10.24 -9.13
CA CYS A 295 2.04 9.28 -10.11
C CYS A 295 3.19 9.92 -10.87
N TYR A 296 4.41 9.44 -10.64
CA TYR A 296 5.62 9.98 -11.27
C TYR A 296 5.55 9.88 -12.80
N PRO A 297 5.99 10.92 -13.54
CA PRO A 297 6.63 12.16 -13.08
C PRO A 297 5.67 13.34 -12.80
N GLY A 298 4.35 13.15 -12.89
CA GLY A 298 3.37 14.21 -12.70
C GLY A 298 3.29 14.72 -11.25
N PRO A 299 2.74 15.93 -11.00
CA PRO A 299 2.79 16.62 -9.70
C PRO A 299 2.05 15.88 -8.57
N TRP A 300 2.25 16.30 -7.33
CA TRP A 300 1.37 15.92 -6.21
C TRP A 300 0.03 16.61 -6.40
N LYS A 301 -1.06 15.85 -6.22
CA LYS A 301 -2.44 16.34 -6.37
C LYS A 301 -3.23 16.04 -5.12
N VAL A 302 -4.01 17.01 -4.65
CA VAL A 302 -5.07 16.77 -3.67
C VAL A 302 -6.39 16.68 -4.43
N LEU A 303 -7.00 15.50 -4.36
CA LEU A 303 -8.22 15.17 -5.08
C LEU A 303 -9.40 15.09 -4.12
N ARG A 304 -10.59 15.44 -4.60
CA ARG A 304 -11.84 15.19 -3.89
C ARG A 304 -12.80 14.41 -4.77
N LYS A 305 -13.38 13.36 -4.21
CA LYS A 305 -14.41 12.58 -4.87
C LYS A 305 -15.74 13.30 -4.76
N VAL A 306 -16.29 13.73 -5.90
CA VAL A 306 -17.63 14.30 -6.01
C VAL A 306 -18.47 13.37 -6.86
N ARG A 307 -19.48 12.74 -6.25
CA ARG A 307 -20.23 11.63 -6.84
C ARG A 307 -19.30 10.48 -7.23
N ASN A 308 -19.09 10.26 -8.53
CA ASN A 308 -18.24 9.19 -9.05
C ASN A 308 -17.05 9.71 -9.87
N ARG A 309 -16.62 10.96 -9.63
CA ARG A 309 -15.49 11.59 -10.30
C ARG A 309 -14.56 12.22 -9.29
N TYR A 310 -13.27 12.20 -9.59
CA TYR A 310 -12.25 12.92 -8.83
C TYR A 310 -12.04 14.31 -9.44
N ILE A 311 -12.03 15.33 -8.59
CA ILE A 311 -11.72 16.71 -8.95
C ILE A 311 -10.40 17.08 -8.27
N CYS A 312 -9.46 17.63 -9.04
CA CYS A 312 -8.22 18.16 -8.48
C CYS A 312 -8.50 19.50 -7.80
N LEU A 313 -8.23 19.59 -6.50
CA LEU A 313 -8.41 20.79 -5.69
C LEU A 313 -7.12 21.61 -5.62
N HIS A 314 -5.98 20.93 -5.57
CA HIS A 314 -4.66 21.55 -5.42
C HIS A 314 -3.60 20.69 -6.09
N GLN A 315 -2.55 21.32 -6.60
CA GLN A 315 -1.39 20.64 -7.18
C GLN A 315 -0.09 21.35 -6.80
N GLN A 316 0.96 20.58 -6.56
CA GLN A 316 2.30 21.11 -6.28
C GLN A 316 3.40 20.10 -6.62
N GLU A 317 4.63 20.59 -6.81
CA GLU A 317 5.77 19.73 -7.16
C GLU A 317 6.38 19.01 -5.95
N ALA A 318 6.48 19.70 -4.81
CA ALA A 318 7.00 19.12 -3.57
C ALA A 318 5.91 18.34 -2.83
N MET A 319 6.28 17.25 -2.16
CA MET A 319 5.34 16.49 -1.31
C MET A 319 4.79 17.38 -0.19
N PRO A 320 3.46 17.62 -0.10
CA PRO A 320 2.88 18.31 1.03
C PRO A 320 2.90 17.41 2.27
N SER A 321 2.93 18.00 3.46
CA SER A 321 2.75 17.21 4.68
C SER A 321 1.28 16.75 4.83
N LEU A 322 1.04 15.58 5.43
CA LEU A 322 -0.34 15.13 5.69
C LEU A 322 -1.13 16.14 6.54
N LYS A 323 -0.44 16.86 7.44
CA LYS A 323 -1.04 17.91 8.26
C LYS A 323 -1.50 19.11 7.43
N GLU A 324 -0.67 19.59 6.51
CA GLU A 324 -0.98 20.67 5.57
C GLU A 324 -2.18 20.30 4.69
N VAL A 325 -2.20 19.08 4.14
CA VAL A 325 -3.35 18.63 3.34
C VAL A 325 -4.64 18.61 4.16
N ALA A 326 -4.59 18.06 5.38
CA ALA A 326 -5.76 17.89 6.23
C ALA A 326 -6.30 19.19 6.82
N LEU A 327 -5.42 20.14 7.17
CA LEU A 327 -5.80 21.36 7.90
C LEU A 327 -5.93 22.60 7.01
N ASP A 328 -5.16 22.68 5.93
CA ASP A 328 -5.07 23.90 5.13
C ASP A 328 -5.72 23.70 3.75
N ILE A 329 -5.37 22.63 3.03
CA ILE A 329 -5.82 22.44 1.65
C ILE A 329 -7.28 21.94 1.60
N LEU A 330 -7.58 20.80 2.24
CA LEU A 330 -8.90 20.20 2.18
C LEU A 330 -10.01 21.10 2.77
N PRO A 331 -9.81 21.79 3.91
CA PRO A 331 -10.85 22.65 4.46
C PRO A 331 -11.11 23.94 3.68
N SER A 332 -10.12 24.43 2.92
CA SER A 332 -10.22 25.68 2.15
C SER A 332 -10.87 25.53 0.77
N ALA A 333 -11.10 24.30 0.32
CA ALA A 333 -11.53 23.96 -1.04
C ALA A 333 -13.02 23.65 -1.19
#